data_AF-A0A970EZ14-F1
#
_entry.id   AF-A0A970EZ14-F1
#
_cell.length_a   1.000
_cell.length_b   1.000
_cell.length_c   1.000
_cell.angle_alpha   90.00
_cell.angle_beta   90.00
_cell.angle_gamma   90.00
#
_symmetry.space_group_name_H-M   'P 1'
#
loop_
_entity.id
_entity.type
_entity.pdbx_description
1 polymer ?
#
loop_
_entity_poly.entity_id
_entity_poly.type
_entity_poly.pdbx_seq_one_letter_code
_entity_poly.pdbx_strand_id
1 'polypeptide(L)'
;FFSDLYKLKYNKVLYAEKTGFAEFALLTPEQVNELYQMCYKFIKNKKLYRLDSYEQIKEIYKFVTTNTTFDNEGILKRDLQYLSMNLPYRKIPLHLKNKFSMIHSSYNAGILKKSNCEGYVNLMNFMLRMLNIETASVYAAGKKSKLVAAYNHALTSVKLYGNWYYCDPSLEKPGEFKYFMKTFDEISKTHILNPLELLKYKEVSINVARRGRN
;
A
#
# COMPACT_ATOMS: atom_id res chain seq x y z
N PHE A 1 14.62 23.52 21.15
CA PHE A 1 14.26 24.34 19.96
C PHE A 1 13.50 23.56 18.88
N PHE A 2 14.02 22.51 18.22
CA PHE A 2 13.21 21.72 17.26
C PHE A 2 12.14 20.83 17.94
N SER A 3 12.38 20.37 19.18
CA SER A 3 11.43 19.57 19.98
C SER A 3 10.18 20.34 20.43
N ASP A 4 10.26 21.67 20.49
CA ASP A 4 9.26 22.50 21.16
C ASP A 4 8.19 22.99 20.18
N LEU A 5 8.56 23.21 18.91
CA LEU A 5 7.63 23.55 17.83
C LEU A 5 6.65 22.40 17.50
N TYR A 6 7.07 21.15 17.68
CA TYR A 6 6.21 19.97 17.48
C TYR A 6 5.11 19.88 18.54
N LYS A 7 5.42 20.23 19.79
CA LYS A 7 4.44 20.24 20.91
C LYS A 7 3.43 21.37 20.82
N LEU A 8 3.77 22.46 20.12
CA LEU A 8 2.94 23.65 20.01
C LEU A 8 1.92 23.61 18.85
N LYS A 9 1.84 22.51 18.07
CA LYS A 9 0.93 22.36 16.90
C LYS A 9 1.06 23.45 15.83
N TYR A 10 2.15 24.24 15.83
CA TYR A 10 2.43 25.29 14.85
C TYR A 10 3.36 24.84 13.72
N ASN A 11 3.48 23.53 13.46
CA ASN A 11 4.21 23.05 12.30
C ASN A 11 3.23 22.80 11.14
N LYS A 12 3.57 23.30 9.95
CA LYS A 12 2.87 22.99 8.69
C LYS A 12 3.51 21.77 7.99
N VAL A 13 4.23 20.95 8.76
CA VAL A 13 4.97 19.80 8.21
C VAL A 13 3.97 18.69 7.96
N LEU A 14 3.95 18.18 6.73
CA LEU A 14 3.08 17.09 6.32
C LEU A 14 3.94 15.96 5.73
N TYR A 15 3.55 14.73 6.01
CA TYR A 15 4.15 13.54 5.42
C TYR A 15 3.32 13.13 4.21
N ALA A 16 3.98 12.92 3.09
CA ALA A 16 3.36 12.56 1.84
C ALA A 16 3.45 11.05 1.60
N GLU A 17 2.30 10.39 1.49
CA GLU A 17 2.22 9.04 0.94
C GLU A 17 1.82 9.13 -0.53
N LYS A 18 2.60 8.49 -1.41
CA LYS A 18 2.29 8.46 -2.84
C LYS A 18 0.95 7.78 -3.06
N THR A 19 0.12 8.36 -3.92
CA THR A 19 -1.16 7.76 -4.33
C THR A 19 -1.28 7.65 -5.84
N GLY A 20 -2.12 6.75 -6.34
CA GLY A 20 -2.48 6.65 -7.76
C GLY A 20 -3.58 7.62 -8.20
N PHE A 21 -4.33 8.20 -7.25
CA PHE A 21 -5.47 9.09 -7.53
C PHE A 21 -5.06 10.57 -7.68
N ALA A 22 -4.29 11.10 -6.72
CA ALA A 22 -3.63 12.39 -6.83
C ALA A 22 -2.12 12.22 -6.52
N GLU A 23 -1.37 13.32 -6.45
CA GLU A 23 0.08 13.20 -6.23
C GLU A 23 0.42 12.54 -4.88
N PHE A 24 -0.25 12.95 -3.80
CA PHE A 24 0.01 12.42 -2.46
C PHE A 24 -1.22 12.51 -1.53
N ALA A 25 -1.32 11.57 -0.59
CA ALA A 25 -2.08 11.74 0.64
C ALA A 25 -1.19 12.45 1.66
N LEU A 26 -1.72 13.48 2.33
CA LEU A 26 -0.96 14.29 3.27
C LEU A 26 -1.37 13.96 4.70
N LEU A 27 -0.45 13.39 5.46
CA LEU A 27 -0.63 13.05 6.86
C LEU A 27 0.03 14.11 7.76
N THR A 28 -0.64 14.48 8.84
CA THR A 28 -0.01 15.30 9.88
C THR A 28 0.99 14.49 10.69
N PRO A 29 1.93 15.13 11.40
CA PRO A 29 2.89 14.41 12.21
C PRO A 29 2.25 13.63 13.37
N GLU A 30 1.09 14.08 13.88
CA GLU A 30 0.29 13.34 14.86
C GLU A 30 -0.30 12.06 14.26
N GLN A 31 -0.84 12.13 13.03
CA GLN A 31 -1.38 10.97 12.33
C GLN A 31 -0.30 9.92 12.06
N VAL A 32 0.88 10.36 11.64
CA VAL A 32 2.03 9.46 11.43
C VAL A 32 2.48 8.84 12.75
N ASN A 33 2.56 9.62 13.84
CA ASN A 33 2.93 9.08 15.14
C ASN A 33 1.88 8.07 15.65
N GLU A 34 0.60 8.36 15.54
CA GLU A 34 -0.49 7.44 15.93
C GLU A 34 -0.40 6.13 15.15
N LEU A 35 -0.25 6.21 13.82
CA LEU A 35 -0.03 5.05 12.95
C LEU A 35 1.21 4.25 13.38
N TYR A 36 2.35 4.92 13.57
CA TYR A 36 3.59 4.30 13.97
C TYR A 36 3.45 3.55 15.30
N GLN A 37 2.84 4.17 16.31
CA GLN A 37 2.64 3.53 17.62
C GLN A 37 1.73 2.30 17.52
N MET A 38 0.67 2.37 16.70
CA MET A 38 -0.22 1.23 16.45
C MET A 38 0.55 0.07 15.80
N CYS A 39 1.29 0.32 14.72
CA CYS A 39 2.08 -0.69 14.02
C CYS A 39 3.18 -1.26 14.92
N TYR A 40 3.90 -0.40 15.65
CA TYR A 40 4.96 -0.79 16.57
C TYR A 40 4.43 -1.68 17.70
N LYS A 41 3.28 -1.32 18.29
CA LYS A 41 2.63 -2.13 19.34
C LYS A 41 2.28 -3.52 18.83
N PHE A 42 1.73 -3.63 17.61
CA PHE A 42 1.45 -4.91 16.98
C PHE A 42 2.73 -5.75 16.79
N ILE A 43 3.75 -5.17 16.15
CA ILE A 43 5.05 -5.81 15.90
C ILE A 43 5.68 -6.31 17.20
N LYS A 44 5.69 -5.46 18.24
CA LYS A 44 6.25 -5.79 19.56
C LYS A 44 5.46 -6.91 20.24
N ASN A 45 4.14 -6.82 20.28
CA ASN A 45 3.29 -7.80 20.97
C ASN A 45 3.34 -9.18 20.30
N LYS A 46 3.39 -9.22 18.97
CA LYS A 46 3.56 -10.45 18.20
C LYS A 46 5.00 -10.94 18.13
N LYS A 47 5.96 -10.18 18.68
CA LYS A 47 7.40 -10.46 18.67
C LYS A 47 7.93 -10.76 17.26
N LEU A 48 7.46 -10.01 16.26
CA LEU A 48 7.78 -10.30 14.85
C LEU A 48 9.28 -10.24 14.56
N TYR A 49 10.03 -9.41 15.29
CA TYR A 49 11.48 -9.33 15.23
C TYR A 49 12.21 -10.65 15.60
N ARG A 50 11.52 -11.64 16.17
CA ARG A 50 12.06 -12.98 16.47
C ARG A 50 11.70 -14.03 15.43
N LEU A 51 10.83 -13.70 14.48
CA LEU A 51 10.42 -14.60 13.40
C LEU A 51 11.34 -14.40 12.20
N ASP A 52 11.41 -15.41 11.34
CA ASP A 52 12.02 -15.25 10.02
C ASP A 52 11.20 -14.30 9.13
N SER A 53 11.82 -13.81 8.06
CA SER A 53 11.20 -12.81 7.19
C SER A 53 9.90 -13.31 6.52
N TYR A 54 9.77 -14.60 6.21
CA TYR A 54 8.53 -15.12 5.61
C TYR A 54 7.37 -15.04 6.62
N GLU A 55 7.57 -15.50 7.84
CA GLU A 55 6.55 -15.44 8.89
C GLU A 55 6.25 -13.99 9.32
N GLN A 56 7.24 -13.08 9.28
CA GLN A 56 7.01 -11.63 9.44
C GLN A 56 6.05 -11.08 8.38
N ILE A 57 6.30 -11.37 7.10
CA ILE A 57 5.47 -10.92 5.97
C ILE A 57 4.05 -11.49 6.11
N LYS A 58 3.94 -12.76 6.49
CA LYS A 58 2.66 -13.45 6.69
C LYS A 58 1.82 -12.85 7.82
N GLU A 59 2.41 -12.56 8.97
CA GLU A 59 1.67 -11.95 10.09
C GLU A 59 1.25 -10.51 9.78
N ILE A 60 2.07 -9.73 9.06
CA ILE A 60 1.67 -8.40 8.59
C ILE A 60 0.53 -8.50 7.58
N TYR A 61 0.63 -9.42 6.61
CA TYR A 61 -0.43 -9.64 5.61
C TYR A 61 -1.76 -10.00 6.28
N LYS A 62 -1.73 -10.96 7.22
CA LYS A 62 -2.90 -11.29 8.06
C LYS A 62 -3.46 -10.06 8.74
N PHE A 63 -2.63 -9.30 9.45
CA PHE A 63 -3.07 -8.10 10.15
C PHE A 63 -3.80 -7.12 9.23
N VAL A 64 -3.22 -6.80 8.06
CA VAL A 64 -3.83 -5.85 7.12
C VAL A 64 -5.16 -6.38 6.58
N THR A 65 -5.20 -7.65 6.17
CA THR A 65 -6.43 -8.29 5.62
C THR A 65 -7.55 -8.43 6.64
N THR A 66 -7.23 -8.57 7.94
CA THR A 66 -8.23 -8.74 9.01
C THR A 66 -8.64 -7.43 9.67
N ASN A 67 -7.77 -6.42 9.69
CA ASN A 67 -7.98 -5.20 10.47
C ASN A 67 -8.44 -4.00 9.65
N THR A 68 -8.54 -4.14 8.33
CA THR A 68 -9.05 -3.11 7.44
C THR A 68 -10.28 -3.62 6.69
N THR A 69 -11.29 -2.77 6.54
CA THR A 69 -12.50 -3.02 5.74
C THR A 69 -12.45 -2.20 4.46
N PHE A 70 -12.84 -2.79 3.33
CA PHE A 70 -12.83 -2.11 2.05
C PHE A 70 -13.99 -1.11 1.96
N ASP A 71 -13.67 0.18 1.76
CA ASP A 71 -14.62 1.29 1.87
C ASP A 71 -15.26 1.66 0.53
N ASN A 72 -16.12 0.77 0.01
CA ASN A 72 -16.85 1.02 -1.24
C ASN A 72 -17.71 2.30 -1.19
N GLU A 73 -18.34 2.56 -0.05
CA GLU A 73 -19.19 3.75 0.14
C GLU A 73 -18.36 5.03 0.14
N GLY A 74 -17.23 5.05 0.85
CA GLY A 74 -16.31 6.19 0.87
C GLY A 74 -15.71 6.49 -0.52
N ILE A 75 -15.36 5.44 -1.28
CA ILE A 75 -14.91 5.55 -2.68
C ILE A 75 -16.00 6.21 -3.53
N LEU A 76 -17.24 5.70 -3.47
CA LEU A 76 -18.36 6.24 -4.23
C LEU A 76 -18.65 7.70 -3.85
N LYS A 77 -18.68 8.02 -2.56
CA LYS A 77 -18.92 9.39 -2.06
C LYS A 77 -17.82 10.35 -2.53
N ARG A 78 -16.55 9.93 -2.47
CA ARG A 78 -15.41 10.69 -2.99
C ARG A 78 -15.58 10.94 -4.49
N ASP A 79 -15.93 9.92 -5.27
CA ASP A 79 -16.04 10.04 -6.74
C ASP A 79 -17.18 10.97 -7.15
N LEU A 80 -18.34 10.87 -6.48
CA LEU A 80 -19.46 11.79 -6.69
C LEU A 80 -19.07 13.24 -6.35
N GLN A 81 -18.34 13.45 -5.24
CA GLN A 81 -17.87 14.78 -4.85
C GLN A 81 -16.80 15.31 -5.82
N TYR A 82 -15.89 14.45 -6.30
CA TYR A 82 -14.90 14.82 -7.29
C TYR A 82 -15.58 15.24 -8.60
N LEU A 83 -16.54 14.46 -9.09
CA LEU A 83 -17.30 14.76 -10.31
C LEU A 83 -18.09 16.07 -10.18
N SER A 84 -18.78 16.27 -9.06
CA SER A 84 -19.56 17.49 -8.82
C SER A 84 -18.70 18.75 -8.76
N MET A 85 -17.43 18.63 -8.33
CA MET A 85 -16.46 19.73 -8.38
C MET A 85 -15.80 19.88 -9.76
N ASN A 86 -15.55 18.79 -10.48
CA ASN A 86 -14.86 18.87 -11.77
C ASN A 86 -15.73 19.58 -12.84
N LEU A 87 -17.04 19.38 -12.80
CA LEU A 87 -18.01 20.00 -13.72
C LEU A 87 -17.97 21.55 -13.71
N PRO A 88 -18.02 22.24 -12.55
CA PRO A 88 -17.95 23.70 -12.50
C PRO A 88 -16.51 24.26 -12.59
N TYR A 89 -15.50 23.61 -11.99
CA TYR A 89 -14.18 24.23 -11.83
C TYR A 89 -13.24 24.07 -13.04
N ARG A 90 -13.54 23.18 -14.00
CA ARG A 90 -12.64 22.71 -15.10
C ARG A 90 -11.30 22.07 -14.64
N LYS A 91 -10.78 22.45 -13.47
CA LYS A 91 -9.60 21.88 -12.79
C LYS A 91 -9.75 22.04 -11.27
N ILE A 92 -9.85 20.92 -10.55
CA ILE A 92 -9.93 20.92 -9.09
C ILE A 92 -8.57 21.36 -8.49
N PRO A 93 -8.54 22.34 -7.56
CA PRO A 93 -7.35 22.74 -6.84
C PRO A 93 -6.60 21.57 -6.16
N LEU A 94 -5.26 21.60 -6.19
CA LEU A 94 -4.42 20.51 -5.66
C LEU A 94 -4.71 20.19 -4.19
N HIS A 95 -4.89 21.20 -3.35
CA HIS A 95 -5.20 21.00 -1.92
C HIS A 95 -6.53 20.29 -1.69
N LEU A 96 -7.52 20.41 -2.60
CA LEU A 96 -8.77 19.66 -2.55
C LEU A 96 -8.58 18.24 -3.10
N LYS A 97 -7.79 18.07 -4.16
CA LYS A 97 -7.41 16.74 -4.67
C LYS A 97 -6.72 15.89 -3.60
N ASN A 98 -5.80 16.47 -2.84
CA ASN A 98 -5.08 15.76 -1.79
C ASN A 98 -5.99 15.32 -0.63
N LYS A 99 -7.13 16.00 -0.38
CA LYS A 99 -8.14 15.52 0.58
C LYS A 99 -8.80 14.23 0.10
N PHE A 100 -9.07 14.11 -1.20
CA PHE A 100 -9.62 12.89 -1.78
C PHE A 100 -8.63 11.73 -1.77
N SER A 101 -7.31 12.01 -1.78
CA SER A 101 -6.27 11.00 -1.64
C SER A 101 -6.20 10.36 -0.26
N MET A 102 -6.80 10.94 0.79
CA MET A 102 -6.70 10.40 2.15
C MET A 102 -7.24 8.97 2.29
N ILE A 103 -8.25 8.59 1.51
CA ILE A 103 -8.79 7.21 1.53
C ILE A 103 -7.75 6.16 1.09
N HIS A 104 -6.70 6.59 0.37
CA HIS A 104 -5.57 5.76 -0.07
C HIS A 104 -4.42 5.70 0.95
N SER A 105 -4.54 6.37 2.11
CA SER A 105 -3.46 6.43 3.10
C SER A 105 -3.41 5.20 4.00
N SER A 106 -2.21 4.90 4.49
CA SER A 106 -2.00 3.90 5.55
C SER A 106 -2.71 4.28 6.84
N TYR A 107 -2.88 5.58 7.12
CA TYR A 107 -3.63 6.08 8.27
C TYR A 107 -5.11 5.66 8.20
N ASN A 108 -5.75 5.84 7.04
CA ASN A 108 -7.12 5.39 6.84
C ASN A 108 -7.26 3.87 7.01
N ALA A 109 -6.33 3.10 6.44
CA ALA A 109 -6.36 1.65 6.55
C ALA A 109 -6.07 1.14 7.97
N GLY A 110 -5.10 1.73 8.67
CA GLY A 110 -4.61 1.24 9.96
C GLY A 110 -5.36 1.79 11.17
N ILE A 111 -5.65 3.10 11.18
CA ILE A 111 -6.29 3.78 12.31
C ILE A 111 -7.80 3.83 12.13
N LEU A 112 -8.28 4.29 10.97
CA LEU A 112 -9.73 4.36 10.70
C LEU A 112 -10.33 3.02 10.27
N LYS A 113 -9.48 2.03 9.95
CA LYS A 113 -9.86 0.66 9.56
C LYS A 113 -10.77 0.59 8.34
N LYS A 114 -10.81 1.64 7.53
CA LYS A 114 -11.65 1.76 6.33
C LYS A 114 -10.87 2.45 5.22
N SER A 115 -10.64 1.73 4.13
CA SER A 115 -9.78 2.21 3.05
C SER A 115 -10.02 1.45 1.73
N ASN A 116 -9.34 1.87 0.67
CA ASN A 116 -9.34 1.20 -0.64
C ASN A 116 -8.08 0.34 -0.83
N CYS A 117 -7.92 -0.27 -2.00
CA CYS A 117 -6.79 -1.16 -2.29
C CYS A 117 -5.41 -0.52 -2.01
N GLU A 118 -5.23 0.76 -2.32
CA GLU A 118 -3.95 1.44 -2.12
C GLU A 118 -3.65 1.73 -0.64
N GLY A 119 -4.65 2.01 0.20
CA GLY A 119 -4.38 2.19 1.63
C GLY A 119 -4.02 0.87 2.33
N TYR A 120 -4.56 -0.27 1.89
CA TYR A 120 -4.08 -1.58 2.36
C TYR A 120 -2.61 -1.79 2.01
N VAL A 121 -2.23 -1.48 0.77
CA VAL A 121 -0.86 -1.59 0.28
C VAL A 121 0.08 -0.64 1.04
N ASN A 122 -0.33 0.61 1.25
CA ASN A 122 0.46 1.60 1.98
C ASN A 122 0.66 1.19 3.45
N LEU A 123 -0.37 0.67 4.12
CA LEU A 123 -0.25 0.12 5.47
C LEU A 123 0.69 -1.08 5.52
N MET A 124 0.52 -2.04 4.60
CA MET A 124 1.39 -3.21 4.52
C MET A 124 2.86 -2.80 4.28
N ASN A 125 3.10 -1.89 3.35
CA ASN A 125 4.44 -1.39 3.05
C ASN A 125 5.06 -0.64 4.22
N PHE A 126 4.28 0.16 4.93
CA PHE A 126 4.72 0.85 6.13
C PHE A 126 5.22 -0.15 7.19
N MET A 127 4.41 -1.17 7.50
CA MET A 127 4.75 -2.19 8.49
C MET A 127 5.95 -3.07 8.09
N LEU A 128 6.04 -3.46 6.81
CA LEU A 128 7.17 -4.23 6.29
C LEU A 128 8.48 -3.45 6.37
N ARG A 129 8.45 -2.14 6.07
CA ARG A 129 9.61 -1.26 6.18
C ARG A 129 10.08 -1.08 7.62
N MET A 130 9.16 -1.08 8.60
CA MET A 130 9.53 -1.10 10.02
C MET A 130 10.33 -2.35 10.42
N LEU A 131 10.23 -3.44 9.67
CA LEU A 131 11.00 -4.68 9.85
C LEU A 131 12.19 -4.79 8.87
N ASN A 132 12.54 -3.70 8.18
CA ASN A 132 13.60 -3.67 7.16
C ASN A 132 13.38 -4.66 6.00
N ILE A 133 12.12 -4.96 5.67
CA ILE A 133 11.78 -5.82 4.53
C ILE A 133 11.60 -4.94 3.30
N GLU A 134 12.37 -5.24 2.24
CA GLU A 134 12.33 -4.48 0.99
C GLU A 134 10.97 -4.68 0.30
N THR A 135 10.28 -3.58 0.03
CA THR A 135 8.91 -3.59 -0.47
C THR A 135 8.54 -2.33 -1.27
N ALA A 136 7.63 -2.47 -2.22
CA ALA A 136 7.15 -1.38 -3.06
C ALA A 136 5.68 -1.56 -3.47
N SER A 137 4.97 -0.43 -3.61
CA SER A 137 3.62 -0.41 -4.19
C SER A 137 3.69 -0.73 -5.68
N VAL A 138 2.77 -1.58 -6.15
CA VAL A 138 2.64 -2.02 -7.54
C VAL A 138 1.24 -1.70 -8.02
N TYR A 139 1.16 -0.88 -9.07
CA TYR A 139 -0.11 -0.60 -9.75
C TYR A 139 -0.37 -1.66 -10.82
N ALA A 140 -1.59 -2.16 -10.83
CA ALA A 140 -2.06 -3.22 -11.72
C ALA A 140 -3.47 -2.93 -12.23
N ALA A 141 -3.88 -3.61 -13.29
CA ALA A 141 -5.28 -3.68 -13.71
C ALA A 141 -5.80 -5.10 -13.47
N GLY A 142 -7.06 -5.23 -13.06
CA GLY A 142 -7.70 -6.55 -13.00
C GLY A 142 -7.96 -7.08 -14.41
N LYS A 143 -7.60 -8.34 -14.72
CA LYS A 143 -7.84 -8.92 -16.07
C LYS A 143 -9.30 -8.95 -16.50
N LYS A 144 -10.22 -9.01 -15.53
CA LYS A 144 -11.68 -8.99 -15.78
C LYS A 144 -12.26 -7.57 -15.84
N SER A 145 -11.45 -6.54 -15.59
CA SER A 145 -11.89 -5.16 -15.71
C SER A 145 -12.02 -4.78 -17.18
N LYS A 146 -13.15 -4.21 -17.58
CA LYS A 146 -13.31 -3.62 -18.93
C LYS A 146 -12.45 -2.36 -19.12
N LEU A 147 -11.79 -1.88 -18.06
CA LEU A 147 -10.96 -0.68 -18.01
C LEU A 147 -9.47 -1.02 -17.83
N VAL A 148 -8.96 -1.98 -18.62
CA VAL A 148 -7.55 -2.43 -18.58
C VAL A 148 -6.55 -1.28 -18.69
N ALA A 149 -6.92 -0.18 -19.36
CA ALA A 149 -6.06 0.97 -19.62
C ALA A 149 -5.76 1.87 -18.39
N ALA A 150 -6.36 1.61 -17.22
CA ALA A 150 -6.31 2.56 -16.09
C ALA A 150 -5.43 2.18 -14.89
N TYR A 151 -4.77 1.00 -14.86
CA TYR A 151 -4.04 0.51 -13.67
C TYR A 151 -4.77 0.82 -12.35
N ASN A 152 -6.05 0.45 -12.30
CA ASN A 152 -7.00 0.90 -11.27
C ASN A 152 -6.91 0.13 -9.95
N HIS A 153 -5.89 -0.71 -9.77
CA HIS A 153 -5.70 -1.56 -8.62
C HIS A 153 -4.29 -1.44 -8.07
N ALA A 154 -4.14 -1.67 -6.76
CA ALA A 154 -2.85 -1.64 -6.09
C ALA A 154 -2.63 -2.95 -5.33
N LEU A 155 -1.42 -3.48 -5.46
CA LEU A 155 -0.88 -4.56 -4.65
C LEU A 155 0.55 -4.21 -4.20
N THR A 156 1.19 -5.06 -3.42
CA THR A 156 2.59 -4.85 -3.01
C THR A 156 3.52 -5.91 -3.58
N SER A 157 4.74 -5.51 -3.95
CA SER A 157 5.85 -6.42 -4.19
C SER A 157 6.77 -6.45 -2.98
N VAL A 158 7.12 -7.63 -2.50
CA VAL A 158 7.98 -7.87 -1.34
C VAL A 158 9.17 -8.73 -1.76
N LYS A 159 10.37 -8.38 -1.31
CA LYS A 159 11.57 -9.16 -1.59
C LYS A 159 11.86 -10.12 -0.45
N LEU A 160 12.06 -11.40 -0.79
CA LEU A 160 12.41 -12.45 0.16
C LEU A 160 13.49 -13.34 -0.47
N TYR A 161 14.60 -13.56 0.25
CA TYR A 161 15.74 -14.37 -0.20
C TYR A 161 16.25 -14.02 -1.61
N GLY A 162 16.21 -12.72 -1.95
CA GLY A 162 16.66 -12.21 -3.25
C GLY A 162 15.63 -12.26 -4.39
N ASN A 163 14.45 -12.85 -4.16
CA ASN A 163 13.37 -12.93 -5.14
C ASN A 163 12.23 -11.97 -4.79
N TRP A 164 11.55 -11.46 -5.82
CA TRP A 164 10.35 -10.63 -5.66
C TRP A 164 9.09 -11.49 -5.71
N TYR A 165 8.21 -11.23 -4.74
CA TYR A 165 6.89 -11.84 -4.62
C TYR A 165 5.84 -10.74 -4.53
N TYR A 166 4.59 -11.08 -4.82
CA TYR A 166 3.47 -10.16 -4.89
C TYR A 166 2.40 -10.55 -3.87
N CYS A 167 1.92 -9.56 -3.11
CA CYS A 167 0.84 -9.72 -2.15
C CYS A 167 -0.29 -8.74 -2.48
N ASP A 168 -1.52 -9.23 -2.63
CA ASP A 168 -2.70 -8.38 -2.77
C ASP A 168 -3.63 -8.53 -1.55
N PRO A 169 -3.43 -7.68 -0.52
CA PRO A 169 -4.22 -7.75 0.70
C PRO A 169 -5.66 -7.25 0.52
N SER A 170 -5.99 -6.59 -0.60
CA SER A 170 -7.30 -5.96 -0.78
C SER A 170 -8.34 -6.87 -1.45
N LEU A 171 -7.88 -7.87 -2.20
CA LEU A 171 -8.72 -8.92 -2.77
C LEU A 171 -8.74 -10.21 -1.93
N GLU A 172 -7.94 -10.26 -0.86
CA GLU A 172 -7.88 -11.39 0.06
C GLU A 172 -9.07 -11.39 1.00
N LYS A 173 -9.60 -12.57 1.28
CA LYS A 173 -10.60 -12.75 2.33
C LYS A 173 -9.91 -12.96 3.68
N PRO A 174 -10.44 -12.40 4.79
CA PRO A 174 -9.90 -12.65 6.11
C PRO A 174 -9.72 -14.15 6.39
N GLY A 175 -8.50 -14.57 6.74
CA GLY A 175 -8.15 -15.97 7.02
C GLY A 175 -7.70 -16.80 5.81
N GLU A 176 -7.78 -16.26 4.58
CA GLU A 176 -7.25 -16.88 3.37
C GLU A 176 -5.85 -16.35 3.01
N PHE A 177 -5.16 -17.04 2.10
CA PHE A 177 -3.83 -16.70 1.57
C PHE A 177 -3.76 -16.85 0.05
N LYS A 178 -4.89 -16.63 -0.63
CA LYS A 178 -5.00 -16.84 -2.07
C LYS A 178 -4.09 -15.90 -2.86
N TYR A 179 -3.87 -14.67 -2.38
CA TYR A 179 -3.04 -13.67 -3.04
C TYR A 179 -1.77 -13.33 -2.27
N PHE A 180 -1.38 -14.17 -1.31
CA PHE A 180 -0.17 -14.04 -0.54
C PHE A 180 1.05 -14.61 -1.29
N MET A 181 2.16 -13.87 -1.31
CA MET A 181 3.48 -14.31 -1.78
C MET A 181 3.48 -14.98 -3.16
N LYS A 182 2.73 -14.42 -4.12
CA LYS A 182 2.67 -14.92 -5.49
C LYS A 182 3.92 -14.56 -6.29
N THR A 183 4.39 -15.49 -7.09
CA THR A 183 5.38 -15.19 -8.14
C THR A 183 4.76 -14.29 -9.21
N PHE A 184 5.62 -13.70 -10.06
CA PHE A 184 5.17 -12.90 -11.21
C PHE A 184 4.19 -13.68 -12.10
N ASP A 185 4.48 -14.94 -12.40
CA ASP A 185 3.66 -15.78 -13.28
C ASP A 185 2.31 -16.11 -12.63
N GLU A 186 2.28 -16.36 -11.32
CA GLU A 186 1.04 -16.64 -10.60
C GLU A 186 0.15 -15.40 -10.48
N ILE A 187 0.70 -14.24 -10.08
CA ILE A 187 -0.11 -13.03 -9.92
C ILE A 187 -0.62 -12.52 -11.27
N SER A 188 0.15 -12.74 -12.34
CA SER A 188 -0.24 -12.41 -13.71
C SER A 188 -1.42 -13.23 -14.23
N LYS A 189 -1.84 -14.30 -13.55
CA LYS A 189 -3.08 -15.03 -13.90
C LYS A 189 -4.33 -14.20 -13.62
N THR A 190 -4.29 -13.32 -12.62
CA THR A 190 -5.44 -12.49 -12.21
C THR A 190 -5.22 -11.00 -12.46
N HIS A 191 -3.97 -10.55 -12.47
CA HIS A 191 -3.58 -9.14 -12.62
C HIS A 191 -2.82 -8.89 -13.93
N ILE A 192 -2.90 -7.66 -14.41
CA ILE A 192 -2.03 -7.11 -15.44
C ILE A 192 -1.14 -6.10 -14.73
N LEU A 193 0.11 -6.48 -14.47
CA LEU A 193 1.08 -5.63 -13.79
C LEU A 193 1.59 -4.52 -14.73
N ASN A 194 2.09 -3.44 -14.15
CA ASN A 194 2.79 -2.42 -14.93
C ASN A 194 4.07 -2.99 -15.59
N PRO A 195 4.55 -2.43 -16.71
CA PRO A 195 5.67 -3.00 -17.45
C PRO A 195 7.01 -2.99 -16.70
N LEU A 196 7.17 -2.13 -15.69
CA LEU A 196 8.40 -2.07 -14.88
C LEU A 196 8.58 -3.36 -14.06
N GLU A 197 7.48 -3.99 -13.64
CA GLU A 197 7.53 -5.27 -12.94
C GLU A 197 8.08 -6.40 -13.81
N LEU A 198 7.83 -6.36 -15.12
CA LEU A 198 8.40 -7.33 -16.07
C LEU A 198 9.93 -7.20 -16.16
N LEU A 199 10.45 -5.97 -16.08
CA LEU A 199 11.90 -5.73 -16.09
C LEU A 199 12.56 -6.29 -14.84
N LYS A 200 11.98 -6.02 -13.65
CA LYS A 200 12.45 -6.57 -12.37
C LYS A 200 12.48 -8.10 -12.39
N TYR A 201 11.43 -8.74 -12.92
CA TYR A 201 11.36 -10.19 -13.05
C TYR A 201 12.47 -10.74 -13.95
N LYS A 202 12.68 -10.16 -15.14
CA LYS A 202 13.71 -10.59 -16.09
C LYS A 202 15.13 -10.47 -15.52
N GLU A 203 15.44 -9.39 -14.80
CA GLU A 203 16.74 -9.23 -14.14
C GLU A 203 17.01 -10.33 -13.10
N VAL A 204 16.00 -10.68 -12.29
CA VAL A 204 16.12 -11.79 -11.32
C VAL A 204 16.35 -13.11 -12.04
N SER A 205 15.57 -13.43 -13.09
CA SER A 205 15.73 -14.67 -13.85
C SER A 205 17.14 -14.80 -14.46
N ILE A 206 17.70 -13.70 -14.99
CA ILE A 206 19.07 -13.69 -15.54
C ILE A 206 20.11 -13.95 -14.43
N ASN A 207 19.95 -13.32 -13.26
CA ASN A 207 20.87 -13.50 -12.14
C ASN A 207 20.84 -14.93 -11.57
N VAL A 208 19.65 -15.55 -11.48
CA VAL A 208 19.51 -16.96 -11.08
C VAL A 208 20.18 -17.87 -12.10
N ALA A 209 19.96 -17.64 -13.40
CA ALA A 209 20.57 -18.44 -14.47
C ALA A 209 22.10 -18.29 -14.55
N ARG A 210 22.68 -17.21 -14.00
CA ARG A 210 24.13 -17.03 -13.86
C ARG A 210 24.69 -17.72 -12.61
N ARG A 211 23.96 -17.72 -11.50
CA ARG A 211 24.38 -18.41 -10.26
C ARG A 211 24.34 -19.95 -10.37
N GLY A 212 23.45 -20.51 -11.19
CA GLY A 212 23.39 -21.96 -11.44
C GLY A 212 24.40 -22.48 -12.48
N ARG A 213 25.27 -21.61 -13.04
CA ARG A 213 26.30 -21.95 -14.03
C ARG A 213 27.74 -21.85 -13.49
N ASN A 214 27.89 -21.57 -12.19
CA ASN A 214 29.15 -21.58 -11.44
C ASN A 214 29.09 -22.68 -10.39
#